data_AF-A0A2T2QXS5-F1
#
_entry.id   AF-A0A2T2QXS5-F1
#
_cell.length_a   1.000
_cell.length_b   1.000
_cell.length_c   1.000
_cell.angle_alpha   90.00
_cell.angle_beta   90.00
_cell.angle_gamma   90.00
#
_symmetry.space_group_name_H-M   'P 1'
#
loop_
_entity.id
_entity.type
_entity.pdbx_description
1 polymer ?
#
loop_
_entity_poly.entity_id
_entity_poly.type
_entity_poly.pdbx_seq_one_letter_code
_entity_poly.pdbx_strand_id
1 'polypeptide(L)'
;MSKQQSLSELKQKVDSTYELLDIEEKKENKKQLESEMRAEDFWEDKEHAKEVKKEHSRLKQLINTWEKLKQEVEELQELKEEAAEDQLQEEMQARVEELWKQYEELELELLLDEKFDQKNAIVSINSGSGGVEAQDWAEMLLRMLMRYCENQGWDTTLIERTEG
;
A
#
# COMPACT_ATOMS: atom_id res chain seq x y z
N MET A 1 2.31 -20.70 14.28
CA MET A 1 1.68 -19.85 15.31
C MET A 1 1.60 -18.46 14.69
N SER A 2 0.39 -18.00 14.35
CA SER A 2 0.22 -16.64 13.84
C SER A 2 0.73 -15.69 14.92
N LYS A 3 1.62 -14.76 14.57
CA LYS A 3 2.09 -13.72 15.49
C LYS A 3 0.83 -12.92 15.82
N GLN A 4 0.37 -12.93 17.07
CA GLN A 4 -0.85 -12.22 17.44
C GLN A 4 -0.62 -10.73 17.15
N GLN A 5 -1.34 -10.21 16.16
CA GLN A 5 -1.23 -8.83 15.70
C GLN A 5 -1.58 -7.90 16.87
N SER A 6 -0.63 -7.07 17.30
CA SER A 6 -0.78 -6.17 18.44
C SER A 6 -1.30 -4.80 17.98
N LEU A 7 -2.29 -4.25 18.68
CA LEU A 7 -2.77 -2.88 18.47
C LEU A 7 -1.66 -1.84 18.71
N SER A 8 -0.79 -2.05 19.70
CA SER A 8 0.31 -1.12 19.97
C SER A 8 1.34 -1.08 18.85
N GLU A 9 1.63 -2.25 18.24
CA GLU A 9 2.55 -2.37 17.10
C GLU A 9 1.93 -1.71 15.85
N LEU A 10 0.63 -1.94 15.61
CA LEU A 10 -0.10 -1.28 14.53
C LEU A 10 -0.03 0.24 14.65
N LYS A 11 -0.34 0.78 15.84
CA LYS A 11 -0.28 2.22 16.07
C LYS A 11 1.10 2.79 15.79
N GLN A 12 2.16 2.16 16.31
CA GLN A 12 3.51 2.62 16.08
C GLN A 12 3.86 2.65 14.58
N LYS A 13 3.44 1.63 13.83
CA LYS A 13 3.62 1.57 12.38
C LYS A 13 2.84 2.67 11.66
N VAL A 14 1.57 2.85 11.96
CA VAL A 14 0.71 3.89 11.38
C VAL A 14 1.29 5.28 11.67
N ASP A 15 1.69 5.58 12.90
CA ASP A 15 2.29 6.86 13.28
C ASP A 15 3.61 7.11 12.53
N SER A 16 4.49 6.11 12.49
CA SER A 16 5.78 6.21 11.80
C SER A 16 5.60 6.46 10.30
N THR A 17 4.66 5.76 9.66
CA THR A 17 4.37 5.93 8.24
C THR A 17 3.69 7.27 7.98
N TYR A 18 2.79 7.73 8.85
CA TYR A 18 2.15 9.03 8.76
C TYR A 18 3.17 10.19 8.82
N GLU A 19 4.18 10.08 9.69
CA GLU A 19 5.31 11.01 9.77
C GLU A 19 6.19 10.92 8.53
N LEU A 20 6.58 9.71 8.09
CA LEU A 20 7.40 9.50 6.89
C LEU A 20 6.76 10.08 5.62
N LEU A 21 5.43 10.05 5.55
CA LEU A 21 4.67 10.61 4.44
C LEU A 21 4.49 12.13 4.53
N ASP A 22 4.99 12.80 5.57
CA ASP A 22 4.83 14.24 5.80
C ASP A 22 3.37 14.71 5.61
N ILE A 23 2.40 13.96 6.17
CA ILE A 23 0.97 14.23 5.93
C ILE A 23 0.59 15.64 6.38
N GLU A 24 1.19 16.16 7.45
CA GLU A 24 0.94 17.53 7.93
C GLU A 24 1.41 18.60 6.93
N GLU A 25 2.56 18.41 6.29
CA GLU A 25 3.01 19.33 5.22
C GLU A 25 2.08 19.23 4.01
N LYS A 26 1.67 18.02 3.64
CA LYS A 26 0.74 17.79 2.52
C LYS A 26 -0.63 18.43 2.76
N LYS A 27 -1.10 18.49 4.00
CA LYS A 27 -2.31 19.24 4.36
C LYS A 27 -2.16 20.72 4.09
N GLU A 28 -1.02 21.31 4.42
CA GLU A 28 -0.77 22.72 4.18
C GLU A 28 -0.67 23.01 2.67
N ASN A 29 0.02 22.15 1.91
CA ASN A 29 0.06 22.23 0.45
C ASN A 29 -1.34 22.11 -0.17
N LYS A 30 -2.17 21.18 0.31
CA LYS A 30 -3.57 21.06 -0.13
C LYS A 30 -4.34 22.37 0.10
N LYS A 31 -4.19 23.02 1.25
CA LYS A 31 -4.84 24.32 1.53
C LYS A 31 -4.36 25.42 0.60
N GLN A 32 -3.07 25.45 0.27
CA GLN A 32 -2.53 26.42 -0.70
C GLN A 32 -3.17 26.24 -2.08
N LEU A 33 -3.26 25.00 -2.57
CA LEU A 33 -3.95 24.70 -3.83
C LEU A 33 -5.45 25.06 -3.76
N GLU A 34 -6.12 24.84 -2.62
CA GLU A 34 -7.50 25.27 -2.42
C GLU A 34 -7.66 26.79 -2.45
N SER A 35 -6.67 27.54 -1.94
CA SER A 35 -6.66 29.00 -2.01
C SER A 35 -6.44 29.49 -3.44
N GLU A 36 -5.54 28.84 -4.17
CA GLU A 36 -5.27 29.13 -5.58
C GLU A 36 -6.51 28.88 -6.46
N MET A 37 -7.20 27.76 -6.26
CA MET A 37 -8.45 27.43 -6.96
C MET A 37 -9.59 28.43 -6.71
N ARG A 38 -9.49 29.30 -5.69
CA ARG A 38 -10.47 30.35 -5.39
C ARG A 38 -10.16 31.68 -6.08
N ALA A 39 -8.99 31.84 -6.71
CA ALA A 39 -8.65 33.05 -7.43
C ALA A 39 -9.57 33.24 -8.66
N GLU A 40 -9.91 34.48 -8.98
CA GLU A 40 -10.86 34.80 -10.06
C GLU A 40 -10.31 34.43 -11.45
N ASP A 41 -9.00 34.56 -11.63
CA ASP A 41 -8.24 34.30 -12.85
C ASP A 41 -7.80 32.83 -13.00
N PHE A 42 -7.97 32.00 -11.96
CA PHE A 42 -7.55 30.60 -11.96
C PHE A 42 -8.11 29.80 -13.15
N TRP A 43 -9.33 30.12 -13.58
CA TRP A 43 -10.01 29.41 -14.68
C TRP A 43 -9.62 29.93 -16.07
N GLU A 44 -8.86 31.01 -16.16
CA GLU A 44 -8.38 31.56 -17.44
C GLU A 44 -7.28 30.68 -18.06
N ASP A 45 -6.41 30.11 -17.23
CA ASP A 45 -5.42 29.10 -17.64
C ASP A 45 -5.95 27.68 -17.40
N LYS A 46 -6.49 27.07 -18.46
CA LYS A 46 -7.11 25.75 -18.39
C LYS A 46 -6.13 24.60 -18.12
N GLU A 47 -4.90 24.69 -18.61
CA GLU A 47 -3.90 23.63 -18.40
C GLU A 47 -3.40 23.68 -16.95
N HIS A 48 -3.07 24.87 -16.46
CA HIS A 48 -2.72 25.08 -15.06
C HIS A 48 -3.84 24.64 -14.10
N ALA A 49 -5.08 25.04 -14.37
CA ALA A 49 -6.23 24.66 -13.56
C ALA A 49 -6.44 23.14 -13.48
N LYS A 50 -6.13 22.43 -14.57
CA LYS A 50 -6.22 20.96 -14.64
C LYS A 50 -5.11 20.30 -13.81
N GLU A 51 -3.89 20.82 -13.88
CA GLU A 51 -2.75 20.32 -13.09
C GLU A 51 -2.99 20.52 -11.59
N VAL A 52 -3.38 21.73 -11.18
CA VAL A 52 -3.68 22.06 -9.77
C VAL A 52 -4.81 21.20 -9.23
N LYS A 53 -5.90 21.00 -9.98
CA LYS A 53 -6.98 20.11 -9.57
C LYS A 53 -6.55 18.65 -9.42
N LYS A 54 -5.72 18.17 -10.35
CA LYS A 54 -5.21 16.80 -10.30
C LYS A 54 -4.37 16.59 -9.05
N GLU A 55 -3.48 17.53 -8.75
CA GLU A 55 -2.63 17.47 -7.56
C GLU A 55 -3.45 17.62 -6.27
N HIS A 56 -4.41 18.55 -6.22
CA HIS A 56 -5.33 18.69 -5.09
C HIS A 56 -6.09 17.39 -4.81
N SER A 57 -6.63 16.76 -5.86
CA SER A 57 -7.34 15.48 -5.72
C SER A 57 -6.44 14.36 -5.21
N ARG A 58 -5.20 14.30 -5.71
CA ARG A 58 -4.19 13.31 -5.28
C ARG A 58 -3.84 13.48 -3.81
N LEU A 59 -3.50 14.70 -3.39
CA LEU A 59 -3.19 15.02 -2.00
C LEU A 59 -4.39 14.75 -1.09
N LYS A 60 -5.59 15.18 -1.49
CA LYS A 60 -6.81 14.95 -0.72
C LYS A 60 -7.08 13.47 -0.49
N GLN A 61 -6.93 12.64 -1.51
CA GLN A 61 -7.13 11.20 -1.38
C GLN A 61 -6.11 10.58 -0.41
N LEU A 62 -4.82 10.86 -0.60
CA LEU A 62 -3.75 10.38 0.27
C LEU A 62 -3.98 10.77 1.74
N ILE A 63 -4.24 12.07 1.99
CA ILE A 63 -4.46 12.60 3.34
C ILE A 63 -5.66 11.91 3.99
N ASN A 64 -6.80 11.87 3.31
CA ASN A 64 -8.02 11.31 3.88
C ASN A 64 -7.86 9.81 4.23
N THR A 65 -7.16 9.06 3.38
CA THR A 65 -6.91 7.63 3.61
C THR A 65 -6.09 7.40 4.87
N TRP A 66 -4.96 8.12 5.02
CA TRP A 66 -4.08 7.95 6.18
C TRP A 66 -4.64 8.55 7.47
N GLU A 67 -5.35 9.69 7.40
CA GLU A 67 -6.06 10.25 8.56
C GLU A 67 -7.12 9.30 9.07
N LYS A 68 -7.91 8.68 8.18
CA LYS A 68 -8.95 7.74 8.57
C LYS A 68 -8.36 6.52 9.28
N LEU A 69 -7.33 5.90 8.72
CA LEU A 69 -6.68 4.74 9.35
C LEU A 69 -6.11 5.10 10.73
N LYS A 70 -5.43 6.26 10.83
CA LYS A 70 -4.88 6.74 12.09
C LYS A 70 -5.98 6.95 13.15
N GLN A 71 -7.06 7.60 12.76
CA GLN A 71 -8.20 7.85 13.64
C GLN A 71 -8.84 6.53 14.11
N GLU A 72 -9.08 5.57 13.23
CA GLU A 72 -9.67 4.28 13.61
C GLU A 72 -8.77 3.49 14.58
N VAL A 73 -7.45 3.58 14.44
CA VAL A 73 -6.48 2.97 15.37
C VAL A 73 -6.48 3.68 16.73
N GLU A 74 -6.56 5.01 16.75
CA GLU A 74 -6.64 5.82 17.98
C GLU A 74 -7.94 5.53 18.73
N GLU A 75 -9.09 5.54 18.03
CA GLU A 75 -10.40 5.21 18.62
C GLU A 75 -10.43 3.80 19.20
N LEU A 76 -9.82 2.82 18.51
CA LEU A 76 -9.74 1.45 19.02
C LEU A 76 -8.83 1.33 20.25
N GLN A 77 -7.78 2.16 20.34
CA GLN A 77 -6.93 2.22 21.53
C GLN A 77 -7.70 2.80 22.72
N GLU A 78 -8.42 3.91 22.53
CA GLU A 78 -9.24 4.53 23.57
C GLU A 78 -10.29 3.54 24.09
N LEU A 79 -11.00 2.86 23.18
CA LEU A 79 -11.94 1.78 23.53
C LEU A 79 -11.29 0.67 24.36
N LYS A 80 -10.02 0.32 24.09
CA LYS A 80 -9.29 -0.70 24.84
C LYS A 80 -9.00 -0.27 26.26
N GLU A 81 -8.68 1.01 26.45
CA GLU A 81 -8.36 1.58 27.76
C GLU A 81 -9.62 1.71 28.63
N GLU A 82 -10.80 1.88 28.01
CA GLU A 82 -12.09 1.97 28.71
C GLU A 82 -12.77 0.61 28.97
N ALA A 83 -12.46 -0.42 28.18
CA ALA A 83 -13.08 -1.74 28.30
C ALA A 83 -12.54 -2.56 29.49
N ALA A 84 -13.43 -3.27 30.19
CA ALA A 84 -13.04 -4.31 31.15
C ALA A 84 -12.46 -5.52 30.41
N GLU A 85 -11.36 -6.10 30.93
CA GLU A 85 -10.49 -7.09 30.25
C GLU A 85 -11.24 -8.25 29.53
N ASP A 86 -12.39 -8.69 30.05
CA ASP A 86 -13.04 -9.92 29.58
C ASP A 86 -14.23 -9.72 28.63
N GLN A 87 -14.77 -8.50 28.49
CA GLN A 87 -16.10 -8.32 27.84
C GLN A 87 -16.05 -8.06 26.32
N LEU A 88 -14.89 -7.70 25.76
CA LEU A 88 -14.76 -7.25 24.37
C LEU A 88 -13.55 -7.82 23.63
N GLN A 89 -12.82 -8.77 24.23
CA GLN A 89 -11.50 -9.17 23.74
C GLN A 89 -11.53 -9.75 22.30
N GLU A 90 -12.53 -10.57 21.97
CA GLU A 90 -12.66 -11.18 20.63
C GLU A 90 -13.06 -10.16 19.55
N GLU A 91 -14.04 -9.29 19.84
CA GLU A 91 -14.47 -8.24 18.91
C GLU A 91 -13.34 -7.25 18.64
N MET A 92 -12.59 -6.87 19.67
CA MET A 92 -11.43 -6.00 19.54
C MET A 92 -10.32 -6.66 18.72
N GLN A 93 -10.04 -7.94 18.94
CA GLN A 93 -9.04 -8.66 18.16
C GLN A 93 -9.42 -8.70 16.66
N ALA A 94 -10.69 -8.94 16.34
CA ALA A 94 -11.16 -8.91 14.95
C ALA A 94 -10.97 -7.53 14.30
N ARG A 95 -11.21 -6.44 15.04
CA ARG A 95 -10.99 -5.07 14.55
C ARG A 95 -9.51 -4.76 14.36
N VAL A 96 -8.64 -5.24 15.27
CA VAL A 96 -7.19 -5.12 15.10
C VAL A 96 -6.73 -5.83 13.82
N GLU A 97 -7.23 -7.02 13.54
CA GLU A 97 -6.89 -7.77 12.31
C GLU A 97 -7.39 -7.07 11.04
N GLU A 98 -8.57 -6.45 11.09
CA GLU A 98 -9.11 -5.66 9.98
C GLU A 98 -8.21 -4.44 9.69
N LEU A 99 -7.85 -3.66 10.72
CA LEU A 99 -7.00 -2.48 10.56
C LEU A 99 -5.58 -2.84 10.13
N TRP A 100 -5.06 -3.98 10.58
CA TRP A 100 -3.77 -4.49 10.11
C TRP A 100 -3.78 -4.78 8.61
N LYS A 101 -4.82 -5.44 8.10
CA LYS A 101 -4.95 -5.70 6.66
C LYS A 101 -5.02 -4.40 5.86
N GLN A 102 -5.81 -3.44 6.34
CA GLN A 102 -5.87 -2.12 5.71
C GLN A 102 -4.50 -1.42 5.69
N TYR A 103 -3.75 -1.47 6.80
CA TYR A 103 -2.40 -0.92 6.85
C TYR A 103 -1.45 -1.62 5.87
N GLU A 104 -1.47 -2.96 5.81
CA GLU A 104 -0.61 -3.74 4.90
C GLU A 104 -0.93 -3.45 3.42
N GLU A 105 -2.21 -3.29 3.07
CA GLU A 105 -2.64 -2.89 1.74
C GLU A 105 -2.11 -1.50 1.38
N LEU A 106 -2.24 -0.52 2.28
CA LEU A 106 -1.73 0.84 2.06
C LEU A 106 -0.21 0.90 2.04
N GLU A 107 0.49 0.15 2.90
CA GLU A 107 1.94 0.04 2.91
C GLU A 107 2.45 -0.55 1.59
N LEU A 108 1.74 -1.55 1.05
CA LEU A 108 2.04 -2.11 -0.26
C LEU A 108 1.80 -1.09 -1.39
N GLU A 109 0.70 -0.33 -1.35
CA GLU A 109 0.45 0.73 -2.33
C GLU A 109 1.56 1.79 -2.33
N LEU A 110 2.09 2.15 -1.16
CA LEU A 110 3.23 3.08 -1.06
C LEU A 110 4.52 2.51 -1.66
N LEU A 111 4.75 1.20 -1.50
CA LEU A 111 5.90 0.53 -2.10
C LEU A 111 5.77 0.42 -3.63
N LEU A 112 4.55 0.52 -4.16
CA LEU A 112 4.20 0.35 -5.57
C LEU A 112 3.82 1.66 -6.29
N ASP A 113 4.39 2.80 -5.86
CA ASP A 113 4.15 4.13 -6.48
C ASP A 113 5.18 4.49 -7.56
N GLU A 114 6.00 3.54 -8.03
CA GLU A 114 6.87 3.77 -9.18
C GLU A 114 6.14 3.66 -10.52
N LYS A 115 6.68 4.35 -11.53
CA LYS A 115 6.10 4.53 -12.87
C LYS A 115 5.65 3.23 -13.58
N PHE A 116 6.19 2.09 -13.19
CA PHE A 116 5.96 0.80 -13.85
C PHE A 116 5.22 -0.23 -13.01
N ASP A 117 4.89 0.07 -11.75
CA ASP A 117 4.34 -0.92 -10.81
C ASP A 117 2.92 -1.35 -11.17
N GLN A 118 2.17 -0.50 -11.86
CA GLN A 118 0.83 -0.83 -12.39
C GLN A 118 0.88 -1.63 -13.71
N LYS A 119 2.07 -1.96 -14.23
CA LYS A 119 2.22 -2.70 -15.49
C LYS A 119 2.51 -4.16 -15.24
N ASN A 120 2.14 -5.00 -16.20
CA ASN A 120 2.54 -6.40 -16.21
C ASN A 120 4.07 -6.52 -16.20
N ALA A 121 4.59 -7.38 -15.32
CA ALA A 121 6.00 -7.72 -15.28
C ALA A 121 6.36 -8.75 -16.36
N ILE A 122 7.50 -8.57 -17.02
CA ILE A 122 8.13 -9.61 -17.83
C ILE A 122 9.28 -10.18 -17.01
N VAL A 123 9.23 -11.49 -16.76
CA VAL A 123 10.23 -12.20 -15.96
C VAL A 123 11.03 -13.13 -16.87
N SER A 124 12.35 -12.99 -16.86
CA SER A 124 13.28 -13.85 -17.59
C SER A 124 14.17 -14.61 -16.61
N ILE A 125 14.16 -15.95 -16.69
CA ILE A 125 14.95 -16.83 -15.83
C ILE A 125 16.07 -17.42 -16.68
N ASN A 126 17.32 -17.23 -16.23
CA ASN A 126 18.50 -17.80 -16.88
C ASN A 126 19.17 -18.78 -15.91
N SER A 127 19.48 -19.99 -16.38
CA SER A 127 20.16 -21.01 -15.55
C SER A 127 21.58 -20.62 -15.16
N GLY A 128 22.20 -19.68 -15.87
CA GLY A 128 23.56 -19.24 -15.57
C GLY A 128 24.60 -20.35 -15.84
N SER A 129 25.71 -20.32 -15.10
CA SER A 129 26.78 -21.32 -15.23
C SER A 129 26.55 -22.49 -14.26
N GLY A 130 26.50 -23.73 -14.77
CA GLY A 130 26.35 -24.92 -13.93
C GLY A 130 25.82 -26.18 -14.64
N GLY A 131 25.55 -26.11 -15.94
CA GLY A 131 25.09 -27.27 -16.71
C GLY A 131 23.70 -27.73 -16.27
N VAL A 132 23.47 -29.04 -16.21
CA VAL A 132 22.15 -29.66 -15.97
C VAL A 132 21.55 -29.27 -14.62
N GLU A 133 22.33 -29.25 -13.54
CA GLU A 133 21.82 -28.90 -12.21
C GLU A 133 21.29 -27.47 -12.14
N ALA A 134 21.94 -26.55 -12.85
CA ALA A 134 21.50 -25.17 -12.93
C ALA A 134 20.24 -24.99 -13.81
N GLN A 135 20.09 -25.84 -14.83
CA GLN A 135 18.87 -25.91 -15.63
C GLN A 135 17.69 -26.43 -14.79
N ASP A 136 17.88 -27.51 -14.03
CA ASP A 136 16.87 -28.07 -13.13
C ASP A 136 16.42 -27.03 -12.09
N TRP A 137 17.35 -26.25 -11.55
CA TRP A 137 17.03 -25.19 -10.59
C TRP A 137 16.25 -24.03 -11.22
N ALA A 138 16.64 -23.59 -12.43
CA ALA A 138 15.88 -22.59 -13.18
C ALA A 138 14.45 -23.08 -13.48
N GLU A 139 14.28 -24.37 -13.76
CA GLU A 139 12.96 -24.96 -13.97
C GLU A 139 12.14 -25.02 -12.66
N MET A 140 12.79 -25.34 -11.54
CA MET A 140 12.15 -25.27 -10.22
C MET A 140 11.67 -23.85 -9.89
N LEU A 141 12.49 -22.83 -10.16
CA LEU A 141 12.10 -21.44 -9.98
C LEU A 141 10.91 -21.04 -10.87
N LEU A 142 10.93 -21.43 -12.14
CA LEU A 142 9.83 -21.14 -13.06
C LEU A 142 8.51 -21.70 -12.50
N ARG A 143 8.51 -22.97 -12.09
CA ARG A 143 7.32 -23.61 -11.49
C ARG A 143 6.88 -22.92 -10.20
N MET A 144 7.82 -22.49 -9.37
CA MET A 144 7.53 -21.77 -8.13
C MET A 144 6.82 -20.45 -8.41
N LEU A 145 7.36 -19.64 -9.32
CA LEU A 145 6.81 -18.33 -9.66
C LEU A 145 5.44 -18.45 -10.34
N MET A 146 5.25 -19.42 -11.24
CA MET A 146 3.94 -19.67 -11.85
C MET A 146 2.87 -20.00 -10.80
N ARG A 147 3.19 -20.88 -9.84
CA ARG A 147 2.27 -21.23 -8.74
C ARG A 147 2.00 -20.04 -7.81
N TYR A 148 3.00 -19.22 -7.54
CA TYR A 148 2.82 -18.00 -6.75
C TYR A 148 1.82 -17.05 -7.44
N CYS A 149 2.01 -16.77 -8.73
CA CYS A 149 1.09 -15.94 -9.51
C CYS A 149 -0.34 -16.50 -9.53
N GLU A 150 -0.49 -17.82 -9.70
CA GLU A 150 -1.79 -18.48 -9.67
C GLU A 150 -2.48 -18.29 -8.30
N ASN A 151 -1.74 -18.43 -7.19
CA ASN A 151 -2.27 -18.19 -5.84
C ASN A 151 -2.66 -16.73 -5.59
N GLN A 152 -1.97 -15.77 -6.24
CA GLN A 152 -2.32 -14.34 -6.21
C GLN A 152 -3.48 -14.00 -7.17
N GLY A 153 -3.97 -14.95 -7.96
CA GLY A 153 -5.02 -14.74 -8.96
C GLY A 153 -4.55 -13.96 -10.18
N TRP A 154 -3.24 -13.96 -10.48
CA TRP A 154 -2.66 -13.24 -11.61
C TRP A 154 -2.59 -14.09 -12.87
N ASP A 155 -2.94 -13.51 -14.02
CA ASP A 155 -2.77 -14.15 -15.32
C ASP A 155 -1.28 -14.30 -15.66
N THR A 156 -0.90 -15.49 -16.13
CA THR A 156 0.48 -15.77 -16.57
C THR A 156 0.51 -16.27 -18.01
N THR A 157 1.51 -15.83 -18.78
CA THR A 157 1.73 -16.28 -20.16
C THR A 157 3.19 -16.61 -20.34
N LEU A 158 3.49 -17.85 -20.75
CA LEU A 158 4.84 -18.27 -21.11
C LEU A 158 5.15 -17.75 -22.53
N ILE A 159 6.07 -16.80 -22.63
CA ILE A 159 6.44 -16.16 -23.91
C ILE A 159 7.43 -17.04 -24.67
N GLU A 160 8.51 -17.47 -24.00
CA GLU A 160 9.59 -18.24 -24.60
C GLU A 160 10.17 -19.20 -23.55
N ARG A 161 10.53 -20.41 -23.99
CA ARG A 161 11.24 -21.41 -23.19
C ARG A 161 12.20 -22.16 -24.10
N THR A 162 13.46 -22.20 -23.72
CA THR A 162 14.47 -23.06 -24.35
C THR A 162 14.82 -24.17 -23.38
N GLU A 163 14.60 -25.42 -23.79
CA GLU A 163 15.06 -26.57 -23.03
C GLU A 163 16.57 -26.75 -23.20
N GLY A 164 17.19 -27.29 -22.14
CA GLY A 164 18.62 -27.57 -22.09
C GLY A 164 19.03 -28.79 -22.88
#